data_AF-A0A817QI90-F1
#
_entry.id   AF-A0A817QI90-F1
#
_cell.length_a   1.000
_cell.length_b   1.000
_cell.length_c   1.000
_cell.angle_alpha   90.00
_cell.angle_beta   90.00
_cell.angle_gamma   90.00
#
_symmetry.space_group_name_H-M   'P 1'
#
loop_
_entity.id
_entity.type
_entity.pdbx_description
1 polymer ?
#
loop_
_entity_poly.entity_id
_entity_poly.type
_entity_poly.pdbx_seq_one_letter_code
_entity_poly.pdbx_strand_id
1 'polypeptide(L)'
;EDTVLNAWHYRKKIIDEYLQYISFKRNTDKVFVWIDEHDECFVSKLEELDINDDGYMDFVRALKEKKTMVRKLVERADVLVERSHSFAPLIKDTCNRLDSGFNNFFQKIMRINNKEEIDKEAGRKSDSSLEEKLEQQELNEGKRKAAKQRELIFNELLNTERAYVDSLSKCIQYYLGEMRQHPEDVPEFLRNKESILFLNIE
;
A
#
# COMPACT_ATOMS: atom_id res chain seq x y z
N GLU A 1 -19.72 -0.31 32.97
CA GLU A 1 -18.81 0.29 31.98
C GLU A 1 -18.16 -0.74 31.06
N ASP A 2 -17.74 -1.92 31.55
CA ASP A 2 -17.08 -2.96 30.74
C ASP A 2 -17.88 -3.52 29.57
N THR A 3 -19.22 -3.52 29.64
CA THR A 3 -20.07 -4.08 28.58
C THR A 3 -20.02 -3.29 27.29
N VAL A 4 -19.96 -1.96 27.38
CA VAL A 4 -19.88 -1.06 26.21
C VAL A 4 -18.48 -1.13 25.59
N LEU A 5 -17.44 -1.18 26.42
CA LEU A 5 -16.06 -1.32 25.97
C LEU A 5 -15.83 -2.66 25.27
N ASN A 6 -16.35 -3.76 25.82
CA ASN A 6 -16.28 -5.08 25.21
C ASN A 6 -17.07 -5.15 23.89
N ALA A 7 -18.27 -4.55 23.83
CA ALA A 7 -19.05 -4.46 22.59
C ALA A 7 -18.31 -3.64 21.50
N TRP A 8 -17.63 -2.56 21.90
CA TRP A 8 -16.81 -1.76 21.00
C TRP A 8 -15.59 -2.54 20.48
N HIS A 9 -14.85 -3.22 21.35
CA HIS A 9 -13.71 -4.06 20.95
C HIS A 9 -14.11 -5.16 19.98
N TYR A 10 -15.24 -5.82 20.24
CA TYR A 10 -15.78 -6.86 19.36
C TYR A 10 -16.14 -6.29 17.98
N ARG A 11 -16.87 -5.18 17.94
CA ARG A 11 -17.26 -4.53 16.68
C ARG A 11 -16.05 -4.01 15.91
N LYS A 12 -15.06 -3.44 16.59
CA LYS A 12 -13.79 -3.00 16.01
C LYS A 12 -13.05 -4.18 15.39
N LYS A 13 -12.93 -5.30 16.11
CA LYS A 13 -12.30 -6.53 15.61
C LYS A 13 -12.94 -6.99 14.30
N ILE A 14 -14.26 -7.08 14.23
CA ILE A 14 -14.98 -7.50 13.01
C ILE A 14 -14.70 -6.55 11.83
N ILE A 15 -14.72 -5.24 12.08
CA ILE A 15 -14.45 -4.24 11.04
C ILE A 15 -13.00 -4.38 10.53
N ASP A 16 -12.04 -4.56 11.43
CA ASP A 16 -10.64 -4.77 11.07
C ASP A 16 -10.44 -6.05 10.25
N GLU A 17 -11.13 -7.15 10.60
CA GLU A 17 -11.13 -8.40 9.82
C GLU A 17 -11.71 -8.20 8.42
N TYR A 18 -12.82 -7.44 8.30
CA TYR A 18 -13.46 -7.14 7.02
C TYR A 18 -12.60 -6.24 6.12
N LEU A 19 -11.94 -5.22 6.70
CA LEU A 19 -11.01 -4.35 5.97
C LEU A 19 -9.80 -5.13 5.43
N GLN A 20 -9.27 -6.06 6.21
CA GLN A 20 -8.18 -6.93 5.78
C GLN A 20 -8.62 -7.84 4.61
N TYR A 21 -9.83 -8.40 4.68
CA TYR A 21 -10.41 -9.17 3.59
C TYR A 21 -10.61 -8.35 2.30
N ILE A 22 -11.17 -7.14 2.39
CA ILE A 22 -11.35 -6.26 1.22
C ILE A 22 -10.00 -5.90 0.59
N SER A 23 -9.00 -5.57 1.42
CA SER A 23 -7.67 -5.23 0.94
C SER A 23 -7.03 -6.40 0.19
N PHE A 24 -7.16 -7.62 0.75
CA PHE A 24 -6.71 -8.84 0.11
C PHE A 24 -7.43 -9.07 -1.23
N LYS A 25 -8.76 -9.06 -1.23
CA LYS A 25 -9.57 -9.24 -2.45
C LYS A 25 -9.19 -8.26 -3.55
N ARG A 26 -9.07 -6.97 -3.22
CA ARG A 26 -8.68 -5.93 -4.20
C ARG A 26 -7.29 -6.18 -4.79
N ASN A 27 -6.35 -6.72 -4.02
CA ASN A 27 -5.02 -7.05 -4.54
C ASN A 27 -5.05 -8.29 -5.42
N THR A 28 -5.83 -9.29 -5.06
CA THR A 28 -6.07 -10.48 -5.87
C THR A 28 -6.74 -10.13 -7.19
N ASP A 29 -7.77 -9.27 -7.17
CA ASP A 29 -8.46 -8.79 -8.37
C ASP A 29 -7.50 -8.06 -9.32
N LYS A 30 -6.58 -7.25 -8.79
CA LYS A 30 -5.53 -6.60 -9.60
C LYS A 30 -4.62 -7.59 -10.32
N VAL A 31 -4.34 -8.74 -9.71
CA VAL A 31 -3.53 -9.78 -10.37
C VAL A 31 -4.35 -10.46 -11.45
N PHE A 32 -5.63 -10.76 -11.20
CA PHE A 32 -6.50 -11.35 -12.22
C PHE A 32 -6.70 -10.43 -13.42
N VAL A 33 -6.94 -9.14 -13.19
CA VAL A 33 -7.01 -8.14 -14.27
C VAL A 33 -5.70 -8.09 -15.05
N TRP A 34 -4.56 -8.12 -14.36
CA TRP A 34 -3.27 -8.14 -15.03
C TRP A 34 -3.05 -9.41 -15.86
N ILE A 35 -3.49 -10.58 -15.38
CA ILE A 35 -3.45 -11.82 -16.18
C ILE A 35 -4.32 -11.65 -17.43
N ASP A 36 -5.56 -11.21 -17.27
CA ASP A 36 -6.54 -11.02 -18.37
C ASP A 36 -6.02 -10.03 -19.44
N GLU A 37 -5.42 -8.91 -19.03
CA GLU A 37 -4.77 -7.94 -19.90
C GLU A 37 -3.64 -8.53 -20.76
N HIS A 38 -3.03 -9.66 -20.33
CA HIS A 38 -1.86 -10.26 -20.96
C HIS A 38 -2.10 -11.71 -21.47
N ASP A 39 -3.31 -12.29 -21.38
CA ASP A 39 -3.54 -13.74 -21.67
C ASP A 39 -3.85 -14.07 -23.14
N GLU A 40 -4.49 -13.17 -23.90
CA GLU A 40 -4.88 -13.47 -25.29
C GLU A 40 -4.09 -12.67 -26.33
N CYS A 41 -4.06 -11.33 -26.23
CA CYS A 41 -3.44 -10.50 -27.27
C CYS A 41 -1.89 -10.47 -27.15
N PHE A 42 -1.37 -10.57 -25.93
CA PHE A 42 0.07 -10.50 -25.67
C PHE A 42 0.76 -11.85 -25.91
N VAL A 43 0.10 -12.96 -25.60
CA VAL A 43 0.61 -14.33 -25.85
C VAL A 43 0.81 -14.59 -27.35
N SER A 44 -0.14 -14.20 -28.20
CA SER A 44 0.02 -14.31 -29.66
C SER A 44 1.13 -13.41 -30.20
N LYS A 45 1.33 -12.23 -29.58
CA LYS A 45 2.41 -11.31 -29.97
C LYS A 45 3.80 -11.77 -29.47
N LEU A 46 3.84 -12.46 -28.34
CA LEU A 46 5.01 -13.13 -27.78
C LEU A 46 5.53 -14.25 -28.68
N GLU A 47 4.65 -14.97 -29.37
CA GLU A 47 5.04 -16.00 -30.34
C GLU A 47 5.78 -15.41 -31.57
N GLU A 48 5.60 -14.12 -31.84
CA GLU A 48 6.21 -13.40 -32.98
C GLU A 48 7.43 -12.55 -32.59
N LEU A 49 7.66 -12.30 -31.29
CA LEU A 49 8.75 -11.45 -30.79
C LEU A 49 10.03 -12.26 -30.55
N ASP A 50 11.18 -11.68 -30.92
CA ASP A 50 12.49 -12.25 -30.61
C ASP A 50 12.77 -12.17 -29.10
N ILE A 51 13.45 -13.17 -28.55
CA ILE A 51 13.80 -13.30 -27.12
C ILE A 51 14.71 -12.14 -26.67
N ASN A 52 15.42 -11.52 -27.62
CA ASN A 52 16.28 -10.35 -27.39
C ASN A 52 15.56 -9.00 -27.51
N ASP A 53 14.25 -8.98 -27.76
CA ASP A 53 13.48 -7.75 -27.78
C ASP A 53 13.41 -7.14 -26.37
N ASP A 54 13.72 -5.85 -26.25
CA ASP A 54 13.69 -5.15 -24.97
C ASP A 54 12.29 -5.21 -24.34
N GLY A 55 11.23 -5.20 -25.16
CA GLY A 55 9.85 -5.36 -24.72
C GLY A 55 9.55 -6.71 -24.11
N TYR A 56 10.17 -7.78 -24.61
CA TYR A 56 10.08 -9.12 -24.04
C TYR A 56 10.77 -9.20 -22.68
N MET A 57 11.98 -8.66 -22.57
CA MET A 57 12.76 -8.68 -21.33
C MET A 57 12.10 -7.86 -20.21
N ASP A 58 11.50 -6.72 -20.54
CA ASP A 58 10.72 -5.93 -19.60
C ASP A 58 9.43 -6.64 -19.16
N PHE A 59 8.77 -7.37 -20.06
CA PHE A 59 7.63 -8.20 -19.69
C PHE A 59 8.02 -9.36 -18.77
N VAL A 60 9.12 -10.07 -19.05
CA VAL A 60 9.62 -11.15 -18.20
C VAL A 60 9.97 -10.62 -16.81
N ARG A 61 10.52 -9.40 -16.72
CA ARG A 61 10.76 -8.71 -15.43
C ARG A 61 9.43 -8.45 -14.70
N ALA A 62 8.45 -7.85 -15.38
CA ALA A 62 7.13 -7.59 -14.80
C ALA A 62 6.43 -8.89 -14.33
N LEU A 63 6.54 -9.97 -15.11
CA LEU A 63 6.00 -11.29 -14.76
C LEU A 63 6.65 -11.86 -13.48
N LYS A 64 7.97 -11.74 -13.34
CA LYS A 64 8.70 -12.14 -12.12
C LYS A 64 8.28 -11.31 -10.91
N GLU A 65 8.13 -10.00 -11.07
CA GLU A 65 7.62 -9.12 -10.00
C GLU A 65 6.21 -9.51 -9.56
N LYS A 66 5.31 -9.78 -10.52
CA LYS A 66 3.95 -10.24 -10.24
C LYS A 66 3.94 -11.60 -9.54
N LYS A 67 4.82 -12.53 -9.90
CA LYS A 67 5.00 -13.82 -9.21
C LYS A 67 5.38 -13.64 -7.74
N THR A 68 6.32 -12.74 -7.46
CA THR A 68 6.73 -12.42 -6.09
C THR A 68 5.61 -11.73 -5.31
N MET A 69 4.81 -10.88 -5.96
CA MET A 69 3.61 -10.28 -5.36
C MET A 69 2.55 -11.32 -5.00
N VAL A 70 2.25 -12.26 -5.90
CA VAL A 70 1.31 -13.36 -5.66
C VAL A 70 1.76 -14.20 -4.47
N ARG A 71 3.05 -14.56 -4.40
CA ARG A 71 3.62 -15.30 -3.26
C ARG A 71 3.40 -14.58 -1.93
N LYS A 72 3.71 -13.28 -1.87
CA LYS A 72 3.50 -12.45 -0.68
C LYS A 72 2.02 -12.32 -0.28
N LEU A 73 1.11 -12.32 -1.26
CA LEU A 73 -0.33 -12.32 -1.00
C LEU A 73 -0.79 -13.65 -0.39
N VAL A 74 -0.27 -14.77 -0.86
CA VAL A 74 -0.54 -16.11 -0.32
C VAL A 74 0.01 -16.23 1.11
N GLU A 75 1.26 -15.84 1.35
CA GLU A 75 1.86 -15.85 2.70
C GLU A 75 1.03 -15.01 3.70
N ARG A 76 0.57 -13.83 3.26
CA ARG A 76 -0.28 -12.98 4.09
C ARG A 76 -1.64 -13.63 4.36
N ALA A 77 -2.21 -14.30 3.38
CA ALA A 77 -3.46 -15.02 3.52
C ALA A 77 -3.34 -16.21 4.48
N ASP A 78 -2.24 -16.95 4.45
CA ASP A 78 -1.99 -18.05 5.40
C ASP A 78 -1.97 -17.55 6.85
N VAL A 79 -1.30 -16.42 7.11
CA VAL A 79 -1.31 -15.76 8.43
C VAL A 79 -2.72 -15.31 8.85
N LEU A 80 -3.56 -14.89 7.89
CA LEU A 80 -4.96 -14.52 8.17
C LEU A 80 -5.83 -15.76 8.43
N VAL A 81 -5.56 -16.88 7.76
CA VAL A 81 -6.27 -18.15 7.97
C VAL A 81 -5.92 -18.76 9.33
N GLU A 82 -4.64 -18.74 9.73
CA GLU A 82 -4.18 -19.22 11.04
C GLU A 82 -4.81 -18.47 12.22
N ARG A 83 -5.11 -17.17 12.04
CA ARG A 83 -5.76 -16.33 13.06
C ARG A 83 -7.26 -16.59 13.24
N SER A 84 -7.82 -17.60 12.56
CA SER A 84 -9.24 -17.98 12.62
C SER A 84 -10.18 -16.84 12.23
N HIS A 85 -9.84 -16.08 11.18
CA HIS A 85 -10.73 -15.06 10.64
C HIS A 85 -12.04 -15.68 10.17
N SER A 86 -13.16 -14.96 10.36
CA SER A 86 -14.50 -15.35 9.90
C SER A 86 -14.56 -15.64 8.38
N PHE A 87 -13.62 -15.07 7.61
CA PHE A 87 -13.51 -15.20 6.15
C PHE A 87 -12.39 -16.13 5.68
N ALA A 88 -11.73 -16.86 6.60
CA ALA A 88 -10.65 -17.80 6.30
C ALA A 88 -10.94 -18.76 5.13
N PRO A 89 -12.11 -19.43 5.01
CA PRO A 89 -12.37 -20.33 3.89
C PRO A 89 -12.42 -19.59 2.54
N LEU A 90 -12.95 -18.37 2.52
CA LEU A 90 -13.06 -17.56 1.30
C LEU A 90 -11.69 -17.00 0.87
N ILE A 91 -10.87 -16.59 1.83
CA ILE A 91 -9.48 -16.17 1.58
C ILE A 91 -8.69 -17.33 0.98
N LYS A 92 -8.81 -18.53 1.56
CA LYS A 92 -8.11 -19.74 1.10
C LYS A 92 -8.53 -20.16 -0.32
N ASP A 93 -9.82 -20.16 -0.62
CA ASP A 93 -10.32 -20.44 -1.98
C ASP A 93 -9.77 -19.44 -3.00
N THR A 94 -9.82 -18.15 -2.67
CA THR A 94 -9.32 -17.08 -3.54
C THR A 94 -7.80 -17.20 -3.75
N CYS A 95 -7.03 -17.55 -2.71
CA CYS A 95 -5.60 -17.83 -2.80
C CYS A 95 -5.29 -19.01 -3.72
N ASN A 96 -6.00 -20.13 -3.55
CA ASN A 96 -5.79 -21.32 -4.37
C ASN A 96 -6.09 -21.03 -5.84
N ARG A 97 -7.17 -20.29 -6.12
CA ARG A 97 -7.51 -19.84 -7.48
C ARG A 97 -6.46 -18.90 -8.05
N LEU A 98 -5.98 -17.95 -7.25
CA LEU A 98 -4.95 -17.00 -7.66
C LEU A 98 -3.63 -17.71 -7.99
N ASP A 99 -3.17 -18.61 -7.12
CA ASP A 99 -1.92 -19.34 -7.30
C ASP A 99 -2.00 -20.30 -8.48
N SER A 100 -3.10 -21.05 -8.61
CA SER A 100 -3.32 -21.95 -9.75
C SER A 100 -3.42 -21.19 -11.07
N GLY A 101 -4.19 -20.09 -11.10
CA GLY A 101 -4.36 -19.26 -12.29
C GLY A 101 -3.06 -18.60 -12.74
N PHE A 102 -2.32 -18.01 -11.79
CA PHE A 102 -1.03 -17.38 -12.09
C PHE A 102 0.03 -18.41 -12.50
N ASN A 103 0.08 -19.58 -11.87
CA ASN A 103 1.04 -20.63 -12.25
C ASN A 103 0.73 -21.20 -13.63
N ASN A 104 -0.54 -21.38 -13.99
CA ASN A 104 -0.93 -21.81 -15.33
C ASN A 104 -0.51 -20.79 -16.40
N PHE A 105 -0.79 -19.50 -16.15
CA PHE A 105 -0.35 -18.41 -17.02
C PHE A 105 1.18 -18.37 -17.15
N PHE A 106 1.89 -18.43 -16.02
CA PHE A 106 3.35 -18.47 -16.00
C PHE A 106 3.91 -19.65 -16.80
N GLN A 107 3.37 -20.85 -16.63
CA GLN A 107 3.80 -22.02 -17.40
C GLN A 107 3.53 -21.87 -18.90
N LYS A 108 2.40 -21.27 -19.30
CA LYS A 108 2.06 -21.00 -20.70
C LYS A 108 3.10 -20.10 -21.35
N ILE A 109 3.50 -19.00 -20.68
CA ILE A 109 4.56 -18.09 -21.15
C ILE A 109 5.91 -18.82 -21.24
N MET A 110 6.28 -19.60 -20.22
CA MET A 110 7.56 -20.33 -20.22
C MET A 110 7.63 -21.42 -21.29
N ARG A 111 6.49 -22.01 -21.69
CA ARG A 111 6.43 -22.97 -22.81
C ARG A 111 6.65 -22.31 -24.16
N ILE A 112 6.14 -21.09 -24.35
CA ILE A 112 6.34 -20.30 -25.58
C ILE A 112 7.81 -19.90 -25.71
N ASN A 113 8.46 -19.55 -24.59
CA ASN A 113 9.88 -19.23 -24.55
C ASN A 113 10.80 -20.44 -24.83
N ASN A 114 10.37 -21.66 -24.50
CA ASN A 114 11.19 -22.88 -24.62
C ASN A 114 11.10 -23.54 -26.00
N LYS A 115 11.62 -22.85 -27.02
CA LYS A 115 12.38 -23.57 -28.04
C LYS A 115 13.81 -23.72 -27.50
N GLU A 116 14.05 -24.91 -26.94
CA GLU A 116 15.30 -25.48 -26.43
C GLU A 116 15.82 -25.03 -25.05
N GLU A 117 16.25 -26.05 -24.28
CA GLU A 117 16.98 -26.03 -23.01
C GLU A 117 16.21 -25.86 -21.68
N ILE A 118 15.44 -26.90 -21.31
CA ILE A 118 15.39 -27.34 -19.91
C ILE A 118 15.45 -28.86 -19.86
N ASP A 119 16.64 -29.40 -19.54
CA ASP A 119 16.72 -30.46 -18.53
C ASP A 119 18.14 -30.53 -17.93
N LYS A 120 18.49 -29.55 -17.08
CA LYS A 120 19.61 -29.59 -16.14
C LYS A 120 19.54 -28.34 -15.26
N GLU A 121 18.72 -28.39 -14.21
CA GLU A 121 19.07 -27.80 -12.91
C GLU A 121 18.17 -28.35 -11.79
N ALA A 122 17.95 -29.67 -11.78
CA ALA A 122 17.43 -30.38 -10.61
C ALA A 122 18.56 -30.87 -9.67
N GLY A 123 19.77 -30.28 -9.77
CA GLY A 123 20.98 -30.87 -9.21
C GLY A 123 21.96 -29.93 -8.51
N ARG A 124 21.63 -28.65 -8.31
CA ARG A 124 22.57 -27.73 -7.65
C ARG A 124 21.89 -26.92 -6.55
N LYS A 125 21.74 -27.59 -5.40
CA LYS A 125 21.73 -26.91 -4.11
C LYS A 125 23.07 -26.19 -3.96
N SER A 126 23.16 -24.93 -4.38
CA SER A 126 24.24 -24.03 -3.98
C SER A 126 23.73 -22.59 -4.07
N ASP A 127 23.55 -22.00 -2.89
CA ASP A 127 23.44 -20.56 -2.59
C ASP A 127 22.18 -19.76 -2.96
N SER A 128 21.00 -20.38 -2.94
CA SER A 128 19.70 -19.66 -2.85
C SER A 128 19.57 -18.76 -1.61
N SER A 129 20.50 -18.88 -0.64
CA SER A 129 20.51 -18.07 0.57
C SER A 129 21.04 -16.65 0.35
N LEU A 130 21.90 -16.42 -0.65
CA LEU A 130 22.47 -15.09 -0.90
C LEU A 130 21.54 -14.19 -1.72
N GLU A 131 20.92 -14.72 -2.78
CA GLU A 131 19.93 -13.95 -3.56
C GLU A 131 18.71 -13.58 -2.74
N GLU A 132 18.20 -14.50 -1.92
CA GLU A 132 17.07 -14.20 -1.03
C GLU A 132 17.42 -13.15 0.03
N LYS A 133 18.67 -13.14 0.53
CA LYS A 133 19.17 -12.09 1.44
C LYS A 133 19.34 -10.75 0.74
N LEU A 134 19.82 -10.73 -0.50
CA LEU A 134 19.98 -9.51 -1.30
C LEU A 134 18.61 -8.90 -1.64
N GLU A 135 17.65 -9.70 -2.08
CA GLU A 135 16.27 -9.25 -2.34
C GLU A 135 15.55 -8.77 -1.07
N GLN A 136 15.76 -9.47 0.06
CA GLN A 136 15.22 -9.03 1.36
C GLN A 136 15.89 -7.74 1.85
N GLN A 137 17.19 -7.56 1.60
CA GLN A 137 17.93 -6.36 1.94
C GLN A 137 17.47 -5.17 1.08
N GLU A 138 17.32 -5.34 -0.23
CA GLU A 138 16.81 -4.30 -1.14
C GLU A 138 15.36 -3.91 -0.81
N LEU A 139 14.51 -4.89 -0.49
CA LEU A 139 13.13 -4.65 -0.06
C LEU A 139 13.10 -3.94 1.31
N ASN A 140 13.96 -4.34 2.24
CA ASN A 140 14.08 -3.64 3.53
C ASN A 140 14.64 -2.23 3.38
N GLU A 141 15.57 -2.00 2.45
CA GLU A 141 16.05 -0.67 2.12
C GLU A 141 14.97 0.19 1.45
N GLY A 142 14.17 -0.39 0.56
CA GLY A 142 13.00 0.25 -0.06
C GLY A 142 11.94 0.62 0.98
N LYS A 143 11.63 -0.29 1.92
CA LYS A 143 10.74 -0.03 3.06
C LYS A 143 11.29 1.04 3.98
N ARG A 144 12.60 1.05 4.24
CA ARG A 144 13.29 2.07 5.05
C ARG A 144 13.26 3.43 4.37
N LYS A 145 13.48 3.49 3.05
CA LYS A 145 13.36 4.72 2.24
C LYS A 145 11.92 5.26 2.26
N ALA A 146 10.92 4.40 2.06
CA ALA A 146 9.51 4.78 2.12
C ALA A 146 9.06 5.20 3.52
N ALA A 147 9.56 4.55 4.58
CA ALA A 147 9.31 4.97 5.96
C ALA A 147 9.91 6.35 6.25
N LYS A 148 11.17 6.58 5.86
CA LYS A 148 11.82 7.90 5.97
C LYS A 148 11.09 8.98 5.19
N GLN A 149 10.61 8.69 3.98
CA GLN A 149 9.83 9.66 3.21
C GLN A 149 8.50 10.00 3.88
N ARG A 150 7.79 9.01 4.43
CA ARG A 150 6.56 9.25 5.22
C ARG A 150 6.83 10.06 6.48
N GLU A 151 7.94 9.79 7.17
CA GLU A 151 8.37 10.54 8.34
C GLU A 151 8.69 12.00 7.98
N LEU A 152 9.35 12.26 6.86
CA LEU A 152 9.60 13.62 6.38
C LEU A 152 8.31 14.38 6.08
N ILE A 153 7.38 13.78 5.33
CA ILE A 153 6.07 14.38 5.04
C ILE A 153 5.31 14.67 6.33
N PHE A 154 5.33 13.73 7.29
CA PHE A 154 4.65 13.91 8.56
C PHE A 154 5.29 15.00 9.43
N ASN A 155 6.62 15.08 9.45
CA ASN A 155 7.34 16.14 10.16
C ASN A 155 7.10 17.51 9.53
N GLU A 156 7.07 17.59 8.20
CA GLU A 156 6.73 18.81 7.49
C GLU A 156 5.30 19.26 7.83
N LEU A 157 4.34 18.33 7.79
CA LEU A 157 2.96 18.59 8.17
C LEU A 157 2.85 19.09 9.62
N LEU A 158 3.51 18.41 10.57
CA LEU A 158 3.54 18.83 11.96
C LEU A 158 4.18 20.20 12.16
N ASN A 159 5.22 20.51 11.40
CA ASN A 159 5.88 21.83 11.46
C ASN A 159 4.97 22.92 10.89
N THR A 160 4.27 22.66 9.79
CA THR A 160 3.27 23.60 9.25
C THR A 160 2.11 23.79 10.21
N GLU A 161 1.68 22.74 10.89
CA GLU A 161 0.62 22.82 11.91
C GLU A 161 1.07 23.64 13.11
N ARG A 162 2.28 23.41 13.62
CA ARG A 162 2.86 24.23 14.70
C ARG A 162 2.98 25.69 14.31
N ALA A 163 3.49 25.98 13.12
CA ALA A 163 3.60 27.35 12.63
C ALA A 163 2.24 28.04 12.47
N TYR A 164 1.22 27.29 12.03
CA TYR A 164 -0.16 27.76 11.94
C TYR A 164 -0.71 28.09 13.34
N VAL A 165 -0.60 27.16 14.29
CA VAL A 165 -1.04 27.36 15.69
C VAL A 165 -0.31 28.53 16.35
N ASP A 166 1.00 28.66 16.16
CA ASP A 166 1.78 29.80 16.68
C ASP A 166 1.32 31.13 16.09
N SER A 167 0.94 31.14 14.81
CA SER A 167 0.41 32.33 14.15
C SER A 167 -0.97 32.69 14.69
N LEU A 168 -1.84 31.72 14.89
CA LEU A 168 -3.14 31.93 15.54
C LEU A 168 -2.98 32.45 16.97
N SER A 169 -2.04 31.90 17.72
CA SER A 169 -1.71 32.36 19.08
C SER A 169 -1.29 33.83 19.08
N LYS A 170 -0.46 34.26 18.12
CA LYS A 170 -0.10 35.67 17.94
C LYS A 170 -1.30 36.55 17.56
N CYS A 171 -2.21 36.04 16.71
CA CYS A 171 -3.46 36.73 16.39
C CYS A 171 -4.30 37.00 17.64
N ILE A 172 -4.43 36.02 18.53
CA ILE A 172 -5.15 36.17 19.79
C ILE A 172 -4.42 37.13 20.73
N GLN A 173 -3.12 36.92 20.95
CA GLN A 173 -2.35 37.67 21.95
C GLN A 173 -2.20 39.15 21.59
N TYR A 174 -1.84 39.44 20.34
CA TYR A 174 -1.48 40.80 19.93
C TYR A 174 -2.60 41.53 19.21
N TYR A 175 -3.43 40.87 18.40
CA TYR A 175 -4.47 41.59 17.67
C TYR A 175 -5.77 41.65 18.47
N LEU A 176 -6.30 40.50 18.87
CA LEU A 176 -7.52 40.45 19.68
C LEU A 176 -7.29 41.03 21.09
N GLY A 177 -6.13 40.75 21.69
CA GLY A 177 -5.72 41.31 22.98
C GLY A 177 -5.71 42.85 22.99
N GLU A 178 -5.03 43.46 22.02
CA GLU A 178 -4.96 44.92 21.90
C GLU A 178 -6.33 45.54 21.59
N MET A 179 -7.14 44.90 20.72
CA MET A 179 -8.50 45.39 20.43
C MET A 179 -9.39 45.44 21.68
N ARG A 180 -9.20 44.53 22.63
CA ARG A 180 -9.96 44.48 23.90
C ARG A 180 -9.39 45.41 24.97
N GLN A 181 -8.06 45.53 25.07
CA GLN A 181 -7.39 46.31 26.11
C GLN A 181 -7.31 47.81 25.78
N HIS A 182 -7.15 48.15 24.50
CA HIS A 182 -6.97 49.51 24.01
C HIS A 182 -7.97 49.84 22.88
N PRO A 183 -9.28 49.87 23.19
CA PRO A 183 -10.33 50.07 22.18
C PRO A 183 -10.26 51.45 21.49
N GLU A 184 -9.57 52.43 22.07
CA GLU A 184 -9.40 53.76 21.48
C GLU A 184 -8.38 53.80 20.34
N ASP A 185 -7.42 52.87 20.32
CA ASP A 185 -6.42 52.75 19.26
C ASP A 185 -6.93 51.91 18.07
N VAL A 186 -8.12 51.33 18.20
CA VAL A 186 -8.76 50.54 17.14
C VAL A 186 -9.44 51.47 16.12
N PRO A 187 -9.15 51.31 14.82
CA PRO A 187 -9.84 52.06 13.78
C PRO A 187 -11.36 51.94 13.89
N GLU A 188 -12.07 53.04 13.70
CA GLU A 188 -13.52 53.14 13.95
C GLU A 188 -14.35 52.07 13.21
N PHE A 189 -13.93 51.68 12.01
CA PHE A 189 -14.61 50.66 11.19
C PHE A 189 -14.43 49.22 11.70
N LEU A 190 -13.47 48.95 12.60
CA LEU A 190 -13.20 47.64 13.19
C LEU A 190 -13.71 47.50 14.63
N ARG A 191 -14.14 48.61 15.25
CA ARG A 191 -14.64 48.61 16.63
C ARG A 191 -15.85 47.67 16.77
N ASN A 192 -15.86 46.84 17.81
CA ASN A 192 -16.88 45.83 18.09
C ASN A 192 -17.07 44.74 17.00
N LYS A 193 -16.12 44.57 16.07
CA LYS A 193 -16.16 43.52 15.03
C LYS A 193 -15.25 42.34 15.32
N GLU A 194 -14.70 42.25 16.53
CA GLU A 194 -13.86 41.13 16.96
C GLU A 194 -14.51 39.75 16.77
N SER A 195 -15.82 39.65 17.04
CA SER A 195 -16.60 38.42 16.86
C SER A 195 -16.82 38.02 15.41
N ILE A 196 -16.54 38.89 14.44
CA ILE A 196 -16.59 38.56 13.02
C ILE A 196 -15.21 38.10 12.55
N LEU A 197 -14.14 38.71 13.08
CA LEU A 197 -12.77 38.49 12.66
C LEU A 197 -12.13 37.25 13.30
N PHE A 198 -12.42 36.99 14.58
CA PHE A 198 -11.73 35.98 15.38
C PHE A 198 -12.62 34.80 15.81
N LEU A 199 -13.88 34.74 15.36
CA LEU A 199 -14.85 33.72 15.78
C LEU A 199 -14.36 32.28 15.63
N ASN A 200 -13.57 32.00 14.60
CA ASN A 200 -13.07 30.66 14.31
C ASN A 200 -11.78 30.33 15.06
N ILE A 201 -11.24 31.28 15.83
CA ILE A 201 -9.90 31.24 16.44
C ILE A 201 -10.00 31.27 17.99
N GLU A 202 -11.08 31.84 18.56
CA GLU A 202 -11.49 31.62 19.96
C GLU A 202 -12.25 30.29 20.13
#